data_AF-A0A929YIM0-F1
#
_entry.id   AF-A0A929YIM0-F1
#
_cell.length_a   1.000
_cell.length_b   1.000
_cell.length_c   1.000
_cell.angle_alpha   90.00
_cell.angle_beta   90.00
_cell.angle_gamma   90.00
#
_symmetry.space_group_name_H-M   'P 1'
#
loop_
_entity.id
_entity.type
_entity.pdbx_description
1 polymer ?
#
loop_
_entity_poly.entity_id
_entity_poly.type
_entity_poly.pdbx_seq_one_letter_code
_entity_poly.pdbx_strand_id
1 'polypeptide(L)'
;MSADRKQDRERRLFLFLLFCSATFYLFFIFLDGPIWCRDSQGYVDLSPRRPYLYPLFLSGIRRLTSEKSLKNGLPAYLFYAGVVQALVNAYAAFFTAQTVYRIAGGGRREKRANTMALFALLFQFAVSLLNRFGAARGSMYAETVMSESLAMPIFSLLICHLVLALRAEFAPEAGGRRGAMRGMVLPLLFVAVDLFLLLGLRSQLVFCLPLVAFSFFVQDVWPKNRRRPLRFGILLLLLLLVFVGNGRAECLYNEKIHGFFAEHTGKHEAVLCTLLYTCSEQDAEEMTVLRDPVSEKDISGERDSSGEGEGSDGTETSDVGQEKVSLLRALFVACKERGVRMADVPAGADWVETASHYADSYDIIGYDILIPTVETFVKEHPEDFHWDEQTHRMIWEKEKKTDANAKEKQDEQMRVELAYDTVSGELVKLLLHQNPLPFLRLYAYNIVKGLVCTNGRMMPALIPLCLFLYGLYFLFYLWIRKKKEREIALFAEVVFLAIAFNVGMVGAVIFPQPRYMIYSMGLFYTAGMLMVVNILEKGSGVAGGESRKARGAGRGIL
;
A
#
# COMPACT_ATOMS: atom_id res chain seq x y z
N MET A 1 37.90 -27.64 -5.12
CA MET A 1 36.64 -28.05 -4.45
C MET A 1 35.68 -28.48 -5.55
N SER A 2 35.17 -29.72 -5.53
CA SER A 2 34.30 -30.24 -6.61
C SER A 2 32.97 -29.47 -6.68
N ALA A 3 32.39 -29.36 -7.88
CA ALA A 3 31.13 -28.65 -8.11
C ALA A 3 29.98 -29.20 -7.24
N ASP A 4 29.89 -30.52 -7.08
CA ASP A 4 28.91 -31.18 -6.21
C ASP A 4 29.02 -30.73 -4.74
N ARG A 5 30.24 -30.62 -4.19
CA ARG A 5 30.43 -30.18 -2.81
C ARG A 5 30.02 -28.72 -2.58
N LYS A 6 30.10 -27.88 -3.61
CA LYS A 6 29.59 -26.50 -3.55
C LYS A 6 28.06 -26.47 -3.56
N GLN A 7 27.45 -27.22 -4.46
CA GLN A 7 26.00 -27.34 -4.58
C GLN A 7 25.37 -27.90 -3.30
N ASP A 8 26.00 -28.90 -2.67
CA ASP A 8 25.56 -29.46 -1.39
C ASP A 8 25.67 -28.49 -0.22
N ARG A 9 26.69 -27.62 -0.22
CA ARG A 9 26.82 -26.57 0.81
C ARG A 9 25.75 -25.51 0.66
N GLU A 10 25.51 -25.05 -0.57
CA GLU A 10 24.46 -24.08 -0.88
C GLU A 10 23.07 -24.64 -0.51
N ARG A 11 22.79 -25.88 -0.89
CA ARG A 11 21.54 -26.55 -0.52
C ARG A 11 21.36 -26.65 1.00
N ARG A 12 22.40 -27.03 1.75
CA ARG A 12 22.36 -27.08 3.22
C ARG A 12 22.12 -25.70 3.84
N LEU A 13 22.76 -24.65 3.32
CA LEU A 13 22.53 -23.28 3.76
C LEU A 13 21.07 -22.88 3.54
N PHE A 14 20.52 -23.14 2.35
CA PHE A 14 19.13 -22.77 2.05
C PHE A 14 18.12 -23.55 2.90
N LEU A 15 18.35 -24.84 3.13
CA LEU A 15 17.53 -25.62 4.05
C LEU A 15 17.61 -25.08 5.48
N PHE A 16 18.80 -24.69 5.94
CA PHE A 16 18.98 -24.07 7.25
C PHE A 16 18.24 -22.73 7.35
N LEU A 17 18.39 -21.83 6.37
CA LEU A 17 17.71 -20.53 6.38
C LEU A 17 16.18 -20.70 6.33
N LEU A 18 15.67 -21.63 5.53
CA LEU A 18 14.24 -21.95 5.48
C LEU A 18 13.73 -22.50 6.82
N PHE A 19 14.47 -23.43 7.44
CA PHE A 19 14.14 -23.98 8.74
C PHE A 19 14.12 -22.90 9.84
N CYS A 20 15.13 -22.03 9.88
CA CYS A 20 15.18 -20.90 10.81
C CYS A 20 14.00 -19.95 10.61
N SER A 21 13.67 -19.63 9.36
CA SER A 21 12.52 -18.79 9.01
C SER A 21 11.19 -19.40 9.44
N ALA A 22 10.97 -20.67 9.11
CA ALA A 22 9.76 -21.39 9.50
C ALA A 22 9.63 -21.47 11.01
N THR A 23 10.72 -21.81 11.72
CA THR A 23 10.73 -21.88 13.19
C THR A 23 10.38 -20.54 13.81
N PHE A 24 10.98 -19.44 13.31
CA PHE A 24 10.72 -18.10 13.83
C PHE A 24 9.25 -17.70 13.73
N TYR A 25 8.64 -17.78 12.54
CA TYR A 25 7.25 -17.35 12.36
C TYR A 25 6.24 -18.33 12.96
N LEU A 26 6.50 -19.65 12.89
CA LEU A 26 5.62 -20.64 13.51
C LEU A 26 5.64 -20.53 15.03
N PHE A 27 6.80 -20.24 15.63
CA PHE A 27 6.92 -20.09 17.09
C PHE A 27 5.89 -19.12 17.65
N PHE A 28 5.71 -17.93 17.05
CA PHE A 28 4.77 -16.93 17.56
C PHE A 28 3.29 -17.35 17.40
N ILE A 29 2.90 -17.97 16.28
CA ILE A 29 1.51 -18.44 16.14
C ILE A 29 1.20 -19.60 17.11
N PHE A 30 2.17 -20.46 17.43
CA PHE A 30 1.97 -21.51 18.45
C PHE A 30 2.02 -20.97 19.87
N LEU A 31 2.74 -19.87 20.12
CA LEU A 31 2.85 -19.24 21.43
C LEU A 31 1.60 -18.43 21.77
N ASP A 32 1.16 -17.55 20.86
CA ASP A 32 0.10 -16.59 21.12
C ASP A 32 -1.27 -17.04 20.59
N GLY A 33 -1.28 -17.88 19.55
CA GLY A 33 -2.47 -18.13 18.73
C GLY A 33 -2.82 -16.95 17.82
N PRO A 34 -3.94 -17.05 17.06
CA PRO A 34 -4.38 -15.97 16.18
C PRO A 34 -4.83 -14.76 17.00
N ILE A 35 -4.44 -13.57 16.56
CA ILE A 35 -4.74 -12.32 17.27
C ILE A 35 -5.81 -11.54 16.52
N TRP A 36 -6.88 -11.19 17.25
CA TRP A 36 -8.01 -10.42 16.75
C TRP A 36 -7.69 -8.92 16.72
N CYS A 37 -8.13 -8.22 15.68
CA CYS A 37 -7.92 -6.79 15.47
C CYS A 37 -9.25 -6.10 15.12
N ARG A 38 -9.26 -4.76 15.15
CA ARG A 38 -10.46 -3.94 14.85
C ARG A 38 -11.08 -4.29 13.48
N ASP A 39 -10.23 -4.54 12.49
CA ASP A 39 -10.65 -4.88 11.13
C ASP A 39 -11.06 -6.35 10.93
N SER A 40 -10.76 -7.24 11.89
CA SER A 40 -10.92 -8.69 11.73
C SER A 40 -12.36 -9.11 11.50
N GLN A 41 -13.32 -8.44 12.15
CA GLN A 41 -14.75 -8.75 12.02
C GLN A 41 -15.20 -8.59 10.57
N GLY A 42 -14.83 -7.49 9.91
CA GLY A 42 -15.19 -7.24 8.51
C GLY A 42 -14.66 -8.31 7.55
N TYR A 43 -13.50 -8.92 7.84
CA TYR A 43 -12.97 -10.01 7.02
C TYR A 43 -13.67 -11.36 7.26
N VAL A 44 -14.08 -11.64 8.51
CA VAL A 44 -14.78 -12.88 8.87
C VAL A 44 -16.22 -12.88 8.37
N ASP A 45 -16.88 -11.72 8.39
CA ASP A 45 -18.25 -11.54 7.92
C ASP A 45 -18.36 -11.37 6.40
N LEU A 46 -17.23 -11.45 5.69
CA LEU A 46 -17.17 -11.23 4.23
C LEU A 46 -17.71 -9.85 3.83
N SER A 47 -17.53 -8.79 4.64
CA SER A 47 -18.12 -7.47 4.40
C SER A 47 -17.79 -6.91 3.00
N PRO A 48 -18.76 -6.30 2.29
CA PRO A 48 -18.55 -5.72 0.97
C PRO A 48 -17.61 -4.51 0.96
N ARG A 49 -17.27 -3.93 2.13
CA ARG A 49 -16.26 -2.86 2.28
C ARG A 49 -14.81 -3.37 2.22
N ARG A 50 -14.60 -4.69 2.25
CA ARG A 50 -13.26 -5.29 2.28
C ARG A 50 -12.88 -5.84 0.89
N PRO A 51 -11.60 -5.71 0.49
CA PRO A 51 -11.11 -6.38 -0.71
C PRO A 51 -11.33 -7.88 -0.65
N TYR A 52 -11.70 -8.48 -1.78
CA TYR A 52 -12.22 -9.85 -1.87
C TYR A 52 -11.26 -10.96 -1.41
N LEU A 53 -9.94 -10.80 -1.56
CA LEU A 53 -9.02 -11.95 -1.50
C LEU A 53 -8.77 -12.47 -0.08
N TYR A 54 -8.68 -11.59 0.92
CA TYR A 54 -8.46 -12.02 2.31
C TYR A 54 -9.72 -12.66 2.95
N PRO A 55 -10.94 -12.11 2.78
CA PRO A 55 -12.19 -12.79 3.14
C PRO A 55 -12.34 -14.16 2.46
N LEU A 56 -12.04 -14.26 1.16
CA LEU A 56 -12.05 -15.54 0.45
C LEU A 56 -11.05 -16.54 1.02
N PHE A 57 -9.84 -16.09 1.38
CA PHE A 57 -8.85 -16.92 2.05
C PHE A 57 -9.39 -17.48 3.38
N LEU A 58 -9.94 -16.64 4.25
CA LEU A 58 -10.52 -17.08 5.52
C LEU A 58 -11.71 -18.03 5.33
N SER A 59 -12.60 -17.71 4.39
CA SER A 59 -13.75 -18.56 4.02
C SER A 59 -13.32 -19.92 3.47
N GLY A 60 -12.27 -19.95 2.65
CA GLY A 60 -11.65 -21.17 2.16
C GLY A 60 -11.11 -22.06 3.29
N ILE A 61 -10.36 -21.49 4.24
CA ILE A 61 -9.87 -22.23 5.41
C ILE A 61 -11.03 -22.67 6.31
N ARG A 62 -12.05 -21.84 6.49
CA ARG A 62 -13.28 -22.18 7.25
C ARG A 62 -14.00 -23.39 6.65
N ARG A 63 -14.04 -23.52 5.32
CA ARG A 63 -14.64 -24.71 4.65
C ARG A 63 -13.81 -25.98 4.80
N LEU A 64 -12.49 -25.86 4.90
CA LEU A 64 -11.58 -27.00 5.02
C LEU A 64 -11.42 -27.51 6.46
N THR A 65 -11.89 -26.75 7.45
CA THR A 65 -11.65 -27.01 8.87
C THR A 65 -12.95 -26.89 9.68
N SER A 66 -12.91 -27.27 10.95
CA SER A 66 -14.10 -27.28 11.82
C SER A 66 -14.24 -25.97 12.60
N GLU A 67 -15.47 -25.54 12.88
CA GLU A 67 -15.76 -24.36 13.73
C GLU A 67 -15.50 -24.57 15.22
N LYS A 68 -15.14 -25.79 15.64
CA LYS A 68 -14.75 -26.07 17.03
C LYS A 68 -13.67 -25.09 17.49
N SER A 69 -13.88 -24.53 18.67
CA SER A 69 -12.97 -23.58 19.28
C SER A 69 -11.70 -24.29 19.78
N LEU A 70 -10.53 -23.70 19.57
CA LEU A 70 -9.27 -24.15 20.15
C LEU A 70 -9.13 -23.63 21.60
N LYS A 71 -8.04 -24.03 22.29
CA LYS A 71 -7.76 -23.62 23.69
C LYS A 71 -7.85 -22.12 23.97
N ASN A 72 -7.75 -21.27 22.96
CA ASN A 72 -7.73 -19.81 23.08
C ASN A 72 -9.12 -19.17 22.88
N GLY A 73 -10.20 -19.96 22.80
CA GLY A 73 -11.57 -19.45 22.63
C GLY A 73 -11.93 -19.01 21.20
N LEU A 74 -10.95 -18.95 20.29
CA LEU A 74 -11.16 -18.65 18.87
C LEU A 74 -11.41 -19.91 18.02
N PRO A 75 -12.23 -19.80 16.95
CA PRO A 75 -12.47 -20.90 16.01
C PRO A 75 -11.18 -21.50 15.44
N ALA A 76 -11.12 -22.82 15.28
CA ALA A 76 -9.91 -23.51 14.82
C ALA A 76 -9.43 -23.04 13.43
N TYR A 77 -10.34 -22.66 12.54
CA TYR A 77 -9.98 -22.18 11.20
C TYR A 77 -9.08 -20.94 11.23
N LEU A 78 -9.22 -20.06 12.24
CA LEU A 78 -8.36 -18.87 12.38
C LEU A 78 -6.93 -19.24 12.76
N PHE A 79 -6.75 -20.28 13.57
CA PHE A 79 -5.43 -20.79 13.91
C PHE A 79 -4.74 -21.38 12.66
N TYR A 80 -5.46 -22.18 11.88
CA TYR A 80 -4.92 -22.74 10.63
C TYR A 80 -4.62 -21.65 9.60
N ALA A 81 -5.45 -20.61 9.51
CA ALA A 81 -5.17 -19.43 8.70
C ALA A 81 -3.87 -18.74 9.16
N GLY A 82 -3.70 -18.56 10.47
CA GLY A 82 -2.47 -18.03 11.06
C GLY A 82 -1.22 -18.88 10.76
N VAL A 83 -1.34 -20.21 10.75
CA VAL A 83 -0.25 -21.11 10.34
C VAL A 83 0.12 -20.89 8.87
N VAL A 84 -0.86 -20.79 7.97
CA VAL A 84 -0.60 -20.50 6.55
C VAL A 84 0.06 -19.14 6.38
N GLN A 85 -0.44 -18.10 7.06
CA GLN A 85 0.14 -16.76 7.07
C GLN A 85 1.62 -16.78 7.55
N ALA A 86 1.90 -17.49 8.64
CA ALA A 86 3.25 -17.66 9.17
C ALA A 86 4.18 -18.35 8.16
N LEU A 87 3.70 -19.38 7.46
CA LEU A 87 4.47 -20.07 6.42
C LEU A 87 4.76 -19.17 5.21
N VAL A 88 3.80 -18.34 4.78
CA VAL A 88 4.01 -17.36 3.71
C VAL A 88 5.07 -16.33 4.11
N ASN A 89 5.01 -15.83 5.35
CA ASN A 89 6.04 -14.94 5.90
C ASN A 89 7.42 -15.60 5.96
N ALA A 90 7.47 -16.85 6.43
CA ALA A 90 8.70 -17.62 6.49
C ALA A 90 9.32 -17.80 5.09
N TYR A 91 8.49 -18.13 4.10
CA TYR A 91 8.94 -18.28 2.72
C TYR A 91 9.45 -16.96 2.13
N ALA A 92 8.74 -15.85 2.33
CA ALA A 92 9.17 -14.54 1.83
C ALA A 92 10.50 -14.08 2.42
N ALA A 93 10.69 -14.25 3.73
CA ALA A 93 11.95 -13.91 4.39
C ALA A 93 13.11 -14.79 3.90
N PHE A 94 12.87 -16.09 3.74
CA PHE A 94 13.83 -17.02 3.13
C PHE A 94 14.16 -16.64 1.68
N PHE A 95 13.16 -16.36 0.85
CA PHE A 95 13.34 -16.02 -0.55
C PHE A 95 14.10 -14.70 -0.73
N THR A 96 13.87 -13.74 0.16
CA THR A 96 14.66 -12.50 0.24
C THR A 96 16.12 -12.81 0.52
N ALA A 97 16.40 -13.67 1.51
CA ALA A 97 17.77 -14.09 1.81
C ALA A 97 18.44 -14.83 0.63
N GLN A 98 17.70 -15.69 -0.07
CA GLN A 98 18.18 -16.38 -1.27
C GLN A 98 18.48 -15.40 -2.42
N THR A 99 17.63 -14.39 -2.62
CA THR A 99 17.81 -13.37 -3.65
C THR A 99 19.06 -12.54 -3.35
N VAL A 100 19.25 -12.15 -2.10
CA VAL A 100 20.42 -11.42 -1.61
C VAL A 100 21.70 -12.25 -1.74
N TYR A 101 21.66 -13.55 -1.42
CA TYR A 101 22.77 -14.48 -1.66
C TYR A 101 23.25 -14.43 -3.12
N ARG A 102 22.30 -14.47 -4.07
CA ARG A 102 22.60 -14.41 -5.51
C ARG A 102 23.15 -13.05 -5.94
N ILE A 103 22.68 -11.94 -5.35
CA ILE A 103 23.16 -10.57 -5.64
C ILE A 103 24.56 -10.36 -5.05
N ALA A 104 24.84 -10.92 -3.89
CA ALA A 104 26.15 -10.82 -3.23
C ALA A 104 27.25 -11.66 -3.89
N GLY A 105 26.95 -12.35 -5.01
CA GLY A 105 27.91 -13.15 -5.76
C GLY A 105 28.04 -14.59 -5.28
N GLY A 106 26.93 -15.22 -4.87
CA GLY A 106 26.85 -16.66 -4.57
C GLY A 106 27.66 -17.53 -5.52
N GLY A 107 28.39 -18.51 -4.98
CA GLY A 107 29.33 -19.36 -5.73
C GLY A 107 30.71 -18.75 -6.05
N ARG A 108 30.83 -17.41 -6.20
CA ARG A 108 32.10 -16.68 -6.40
C ARG A 108 32.67 -16.11 -5.10
N ARG A 109 31.82 -15.49 -4.27
CA ARG A 109 32.17 -14.90 -2.96
C ARG A 109 31.34 -15.53 -1.84
N GLU A 110 31.50 -16.83 -1.64
CA GLU A 110 30.64 -17.66 -0.77
C GLU A 110 30.51 -17.09 0.66
N LYS A 111 31.62 -16.71 1.32
CA LYS A 111 31.58 -16.14 2.68
C LYS A 111 30.72 -14.88 2.75
N ARG A 112 30.96 -13.91 1.87
CA ARG A 112 30.18 -12.68 1.78
C ARG A 112 28.71 -12.97 1.51
N ALA A 113 28.42 -13.83 0.53
CA ALA A 113 27.05 -14.17 0.15
C ALA A 113 26.29 -14.83 1.30
N ASN A 114 26.92 -15.76 2.05
CA ASN A 114 26.33 -16.37 3.25
C ASN A 114 26.00 -15.32 4.30
N THR A 115 26.94 -14.40 4.59
CA THR A 115 26.73 -13.33 5.57
C THR A 115 25.61 -12.38 5.16
N MET A 116 25.55 -12.00 3.88
CA MET A 116 24.49 -11.12 3.37
C MET A 116 23.12 -11.80 3.39
N ALA A 117 23.05 -13.09 3.08
CA ALA A 117 21.81 -13.87 3.20
C ALA A 117 21.32 -13.94 4.65
N LEU A 118 22.23 -14.14 5.61
CA LEU A 118 21.90 -14.13 7.02
C LEU A 118 21.39 -12.76 7.48
N PHE A 119 22.06 -11.67 7.12
CA PHE A 119 21.59 -10.33 7.46
C PHE A 119 20.23 -10.02 6.86
N ALA A 120 20.00 -10.39 5.60
CA ALA A 120 18.70 -10.23 4.96
C ALA A 120 17.60 -10.94 5.75
N LEU A 121 17.82 -12.17 6.19
CA LEU A 121 16.87 -12.90 7.04
C LEU A 121 16.65 -12.20 8.39
N LEU A 122 17.74 -11.82 9.07
CA LEU A 122 17.69 -11.15 10.37
C LEU A 122 16.98 -9.80 10.31
N PHE A 123 17.11 -9.04 9.23
CA PHE A 123 16.38 -7.78 9.06
C PHE A 123 14.87 -8.02 8.94
N GLN A 124 14.43 -9.07 8.25
CA GLN A 124 12.99 -9.42 8.20
C GLN A 124 12.45 -9.82 9.58
N PHE A 125 13.24 -10.57 10.36
CA PHE A 125 12.89 -10.88 11.74
C PHE A 125 12.87 -9.64 12.62
N ALA A 126 13.87 -8.76 12.48
CA ALA A 126 13.97 -7.53 13.26
C ALA A 126 12.75 -6.62 13.03
N VAL A 127 12.26 -6.50 11.79
CA VAL A 127 11.02 -5.77 11.49
C VAL A 127 9.82 -6.42 12.18
N SER A 128 9.73 -7.75 12.14
CA SER A 128 8.64 -8.49 12.76
C SER A 128 8.63 -8.31 14.30
N LEU A 129 9.81 -8.37 14.92
CA LEU A 129 10.00 -8.11 16.35
C LEU A 129 9.78 -6.64 16.73
N LEU A 130 10.17 -5.70 15.86
CA LEU A 130 9.93 -4.27 16.06
C LEU A 130 8.42 -3.99 16.12
N ASN A 131 7.63 -4.62 15.25
CA ASN A 131 6.17 -4.48 15.31
C ASN A 131 5.61 -4.98 16.65
N ARG A 132 6.07 -6.14 17.09
CA ARG A 132 5.59 -6.76 18.32
C ARG A 132 5.97 -5.98 19.57
N PHE A 133 7.26 -5.70 19.74
CA PHE A 133 7.82 -5.15 20.98
C PHE A 133 8.10 -3.65 20.90
N GLY A 134 8.50 -3.14 19.73
CA GLY A 134 8.89 -1.74 19.55
C GLY A 134 7.74 -0.79 19.25
N ALA A 135 6.66 -1.27 18.63
CA ALA A 135 5.52 -0.46 18.19
C ALA A 135 4.30 -0.53 19.14
N ALA A 136 4.47 -1.02 20.38
CA ALA A 136 3.41 -1.18 21.39
C ALA A 136 2.17 -1.99 20.92
N ARG A 137 2.30 -2.75 19.83
CA ARG A 137 1.21 -3.54 19.24
C ARG A 137 0.96 -4.85 19.98
N GLY A 138 2.00 -5.42 20.60
CA GLY A 138 1.92 -6.70 21.30
C GLY A 138 1.88 -7.93 20.37
N SER A 139 1.87 -7.74 19.04
CA SER A 139 1.80 -8.80 18.04
C SER A 139 2.58 -8.47 16.78
N MET A 140 3.05 -9.49 16.06
CA MET A 140 3.50 -9.36 14.67
C MET A 140 2.29 -9.49 13.72
N TYR A 141 2.45 -8.97 12.50
CA TYR A 141 1.39 -9.07 11.49
C TYR A 141 1.11 -10.51 11.06
N ALA A 142 2.10 -11.41 11.18
CA ALA A 142 2.01 -12.79 10.71
C ALA A 142 0.90 -13.58 11.44
N GLU A 143 0.71 -13.36 12.74
CA GLU A 143 -0.29 -14.02 13.57
C GLU A 143 -1.62 -13.26 13.71
N THR A 144 -1.70 -12.03 13.20
CA THR A 144 -2.94 -11.23 13.27
C THR A 144 -3.91 -11.57 12.14
N VAL A 145 -5.22 -11.57 12.44
CA VAL A 145 -6.29 -11.80 11.46
C VAL A 145 -6.55 -10.51 10.68
N MET A 146 -5.71 -10.24 9.68
CA MET A 146 -5.81 -9.09 8.77
C MET A 146 -5.07 -9.30 7.45
N SER A 147 -5.41 -8.52 6.42
CA SER A 147 -4.81 -8.64 5.09
C SER A 147 -3.30 -8.35 5.06
N GLU A 148 -2.78 -7.51 5.97
CA GLU A 148 -1.34 -7.21 6.11
C GLU A 148 -0.50 -8.47 6.34
N SER A 149 -1.07 -9.48 7.00
CA SER A 149 -0.40 -10.77 7.27
C SER A 149 0.06 -11.49 6.01
N LEU A 150 -0.65 -11.32 4.89
CA LEU A 150 -0.31 -11.85 3.58
C LEU A 150 0.29 -10.77 2.67
N ALA A 151 -0.18 -9.53 2.75
CA ALA A 151 0.27 -8.47 1.86
C ALA A 151 1.75 -8.11 2.08
N MET A 152 2.23 -8.09 3.33
CA MET A 152 3.63 -7.77 3.64
C MET A 152 4.65 -8.75 3.04
N PRO A 153 4.50 -10.07 3.26
CA PRO A 153 5.42 -11.02 2.67
C PRO A 153 5.30 -11.08 1.13
N ILE A 154 4.10 -10.95 0.57
CA ILE A 154 3.91 -10.92 -0.90
C ILE A 154 4.55 -9.67 -1.50
N PHE A 155 4.50 -8.51 -0.82
CA PHE A 155 5.23 -7.33 -1.26
C PHE A 155 6.76 -7.57 -1.28
N SER A 156 7.29 -8.24 -0.26
CA SER A 156 8.73 -8.60 -0.25
C SER A 156 9.09 -9.57 -1.39
N LEU A 157 8.20 -10.51 -1.70
CA LEU A 157 8.33 -11.40 -2.87
C LEU A 157 8.29 -10.62 -4.18
N LEU A 158 7.37 -9.67 -4.33
CA LEU A 158 7.25 -8.79 -5.50
C LEU A 158 8.58 -8.08 -5.77
N ILE A 159 9.20 -7.47 -4.74
CA ILE A 159 10.48 -6.78 -4.90
C ILE A 159 11.58 -7.75 -5.36
N CYS A 160 11.64 -8.95 -4.78
CA CYS A 160 12.62 -9.95 -5.18
C CYS A 160 12.38 -10.45 -6.61
N HIS A 161 11.15 -10.77 -6.99
CA HIS A 161 10.79 -11.21 -8.34
C HIS A 161 10.99 -10.09 -9.38
N LEU A 162 10.71 -8.84 -9.03
CA LEU A 162 10.98 -7.67 -9.86
C LEU A 162 12.47 -7.52 -10.13
N VAL A 163 13.31 -7.61 -9.09
CA VAL A 163 14.77 -7.56 -9.25
C VAL A 163 15.26 -8.73 -10.08
N LEU A 164 14.75 -9.94 -9.89
CA LEU A 164 15.10 -11.11 -10.70
C LEU A 164 14.67 -10.94 -12.17
N ALA A 165 13.48 -10.39 -12.43
CA ALA A 165 12.99 -10.09 -13.77
C ALA A 165 13.88 -9.06 -14.47
N LEU A 166 14.27 -7.98 -13.78
CA LEU A 166 15.19 -6.97 -14.30
C LEU A 166 16.60 -7.57 -14.49
N ARG A 167 17.05 -8.47 -13.60
CA ARG A 167 18.34 -9.18 -13.70
C ARG A 167 18.46 -10.15 -14.86
N ALA A 168 17.37 -10.84 -15.23
CA ALA A 168 17.37 -11.87 -16.26
C ALA A 168 17.88 -11.35 -17.63
N GLU A 169 17.89 -10.04 -17.86
CA GLU A 169 18.48 -9.42 -19.05
C GLU A 169 19.99 -9.20 -18.96
N PHE A 170 20.55 -9.02 -17.76
CA PHE A 170 21.99 -8.77 -17.57
C PHE A 170 22.87 -10.02 -17.72
N ALA A 171 22.26 -11.20 -17.86
CA ALA A 171 22.95 -12.44 -18.16
C ALA A 171 22.75 -12.83 -19.64
N PRO A 172 23.44 -12.17 -20.59
CA PRO A 172 23.54 -12.72 -21.93
C PRO A 172 24.41 -13.99 -21.84
N GLU A 173 23.91 -15.07 -22.44
CA GLU A 173 24.68 -16.24 -22.85
C GLU A 173 25.12 -17.25 -21.75
N ALA A 174 24.27 -18.25 -21.53
CA ALA A 174 24.72 -19.60 -21.13
C ALA A 174 23.77 -20.73 -21.58
N GLY A 175 22.61 -20.43 -22.18
CA GLY A 175 21.67 -21.44 -22.68
C GLY A 175 21.00 -20.96 -23.97
N GLY A 176 20.74 -21.89 -24.89
CA GLY A 176 20.13 -21.60 -26.19
C GLY A 176 18.78 -20.87 -26.10
N ARG A 177 18.24 -20.42 -27.24
CA ARG A 177 17.00 -19.58 -27.37
C ARG A 177 15.85 -19.95 -26.42
N ARG A 178 15.64 -21.24 -26.13
CA ARG A 178 14.61 -21.74 -25.20
C ARG A 178 14.90 -21.47 -23.72
N GLY A 179 16.16 -21.54 -23.29
CA GLY A 179 16.57 -21.29 -21.90
C GLY A 179 16.53 -19.81 -21.53
N ALA A 180 16.91 -18.93 -22.47
CA ALA A 180 16.83 -17.48 -22.30
C ALA A 180 15.39 -16.97 -22.15
N MET A 181 14.45 -17.48 -22.96
CA MET A 181 13.03 -17.10 -22.88
C MET A 181 12.39 -17.59 -21.56
N ARG A 182 12.69 -18.83 -21.15
CA ARG A 182 12.20 -19.39 -19.87
C ARG A 182 12.77 -18.64 -18.65
N GLY A 183 13.99 -18.13 -18.73
CA GLY A 183 14.63 -17.32 -17.68
C GLY A 183 14.02 -15.93 -17.49
N MET A 184 13.38 -15.36 -18.53
CA MET A 184 12.72 -14.05 -18.48
C MET A 184 11.22 -14.14 -18.18
N VAL A 185 10.52 -15.11 -18.77
CA VAL A 185 9.06 -15.25 -18.64
C VAL A 185 8.66 -15.64 -17.21
N LEU A 186 9.42 -16.54 -16.58
CA LEU A 186 9.06 -17.06 -15.26
C LEU A 186 9.08 -15.97 -14.16
N PRO A 187 10.14 -15.15 -14.01
CA PRO A 187 10.10 -14.02 -13.07
C PRO A 187 9.00 -13.01 -13.37
N LEU A 188 8.71 -12.73 -14.64
CA LEU A 188 7.67 -11.80 -15.03
C LEU A 188 6.27 -12.32 -14.67
N LEU A 189 6.04 -13.63 -14.82
CA LEU A 189 4.82 -14.28 -14.39
C LEU A 189 4.66 -14.22 -12.86
N PHE A 190 5.74 -14.44 -12.10
CA PHE A 190 5.70 -14.25 -10.66
C PHE A 190 5.38 -12.80 -10.25
N VAL A 191 5.96 -11.81 -10.93
CA VAL A 191 5.59 -10.39 -10.72
C VAL A 191 4.10 -10.16 -10.95
N ALA A 192 3.53 -10.72 -12.03
CA ALA A 192 2.09 -10.58 -12.30
C ALA A 192 1.22 -11.27 -11.24
N VAL A 193 1.62 -12.46 -10.78
CA VAL A 193 0.93 -13.18 -9.69
C VAL A 193 0.99 -12.37 -8.39
N ASP A 194 2.17 -11.89 -8.00
CA ASP A 194 2.33 -11.09 -6.78
C ASP A 194 1.48 -9.82 -6.85
N LEU A 195 1.48 -9.11 -7.98
CA LEU A 195 0.63 -7.94 -8.18
C LEU A 195 -0.86 -8.29 -8.09
N PHE A 196 -1.30 -9.36 -8.73
CA PHE A 196 -2.70 -9.79 -8.67
C PHE A 196 -3.12 -10.10 -7.24
N LEU A 197 -2.27 -10.78 -6.46
CA LEU A 197 -2.52 -11.07 -5.06
C LEU A 197 -2.52 -9.79 -4.20
N LEU A 198 -1.57 -8.87 -4.39
CA LEU A 198 -1.49 -7.63 -3.61
C LEU A 198 -2.71 -6.73 -3.84
N LEU A 199 -3.12 -6.55 -5.09
CA LEU A 199 -4.30 -5.75 -5.43
C LEU A 199 -5.58 -6.37 -4.85
N GLY A 200 -5.70 -7.70 -4.89
CA GLY A 200 -6.87 -8.39 -4.33
C GLY A 200 -6.91 -8.40 -2.80
N LEU A 201 -5.75 -8.33 -2.14
CA LEU A 201 -5.67 -8.20 -0.68
C LEU A 201 -5.95 -6.77 -0.22
N ARG A 202 -5.47 -5.77 -0.96
CA ARG A 202 -5.54 -4.35 -0.59
C ARG A 202 -5.54 -3.42 -1.81
N SER A 203 -6.59 -2.62 -1.95
CA SER A 203 -6.71 -1.56 -2.96
C SER A 203 -5.60 -0.51 -2.89
N GLN A 204 -5.08 -0.23 -1.69
CA GLN A 204 -4.00 0.72 -1.45
C GLN A 204 -2.67 0.30 -2.13
N LEU A 205 -2.48 -0.98 -2.44
CA LEU A 205 -1.26 -1.50 -3.06
C LEU A 205 -1.26 -1.38 -4.59
N VAL A 206 -2.26 -0.71 -5.17
CA VAL A 206 -2.29 -0.36 -6.60
C VAL A 206 -1.03 0.43 -7.02
N PHE A 207 -0.35 1.13 -6.10
CA PHE A 207 0.94 1.79 -6.39
C PHE A 207 2.04 0.84 -6.88
N CYS A 208 1.90 -0.47 -6.63
CA CYS A 208 2.85 -1.46 -7.12
C CYS A 208 2.88 -1.51 -8.66
N LEU A 209 1.78 -1.16 -9.34
CA LEU A 209 1.72 -1.08 -10.80
C LEU A 209 2.65 0.00 -11.36
N PRO A 210 2.53 1.30 -10.99
CA PRO A 210 3.46 2.32 -11.45
C PRO A 210 4.89 2.08 -10.95
N LEU A 211 5.10 1.49 -9.76
CA LEU A 211 6.44 1.07 -9.31
C LEU A 211 7.11 0.10 -10.30
N VAL A 212 6.39 -0.96 -10.70
CA VAL A 212 6.91 -1.96 -11.65
C VAL A 212 7.12 -1.32 -13.02
N ALA A 213 6.14 -0.58 -13.53
CA ALA A 213 6.25 0.11 -14.81
C ALA A 213 7.46 1.07 -14.82
N PHE A 214 7.62 1.90 -13.79
CA PHE A 214 8.71 2.85 -13.69
C PHE A 214 10.07 2.16 -13.57
N SER A 215 10.16 1.07 -12.79
CA SER A 215 11.39 0.28 -12.67
C SER A 215 11.85 -0.27 -14.02
N PHE A 216 10.93 -0.79 -14.84
CA PHE A 216 11.26 -1.21 -16.20
C PHE A 216 11.54 -0.04 -17.14
N PHE A 217 10.82 1.08 -17.03
CA PHE A 217 11.09 2.27 -17.83
C PHE A 217 12.54 2.77 -17.65
N VAL A 218 13.00 2.85 -16.40
CA VAL A 218 14.36 3.29 -16.07
C VAL A 218 15.43 2.34 -16.60
N GLN A 219 15.16 1.03 -16.63
CA GLN A 219 16.14 0.03 -17.09
C GLN A 219 16.10 -0.23 -18.61
N ASP A 220 14.92 -0.25 -19.20
CA ASP A 220 14.69 -0.70 -20.57
C ASP A 220 14.61 0.46 -21.57
N VAL A 221 13.94 1.55 -21.20
CA VAL A 221 13.62 2.66 -22.12
C VAL A 221 14.63 3.79 -22.00
N TRP A 222 14.94 4.22 -20.76
CA TRP A 222 15.83 5.34 -20.49
C TRP A 222 17.22 5.23 -21.16
N PRO A 223 17.86 4.04 -21.22
CA PRO A 223 19.18 3.91 -21.87
C PRO A 223 19.14 3.98 -23.42
N LYS A 224 18.00 4.32 -24.05
CA LYS A 224 17.80 4.42 -25.51
C LYS A 224 18.21 3.17 -26.29
N ASN A 225 17.94 1.97 -25.77
CA ASN A 225 18.30 0.73 -26.46
C ASN A 225 17.19 0.28 -27.42
N ARG A 226 17.51 0.22 -28.73
CA ARG A 226 16.56 0.11 -29.85
C ARG A 226 15.71 -1.19 -29.89
N ARG A 227 16.06 -2.23 -29.11
CA ARG A 227 15.33 -3.52 -29.03
C ARG A 227 14.52 -3.73 -27.74
N ARG A 228 14.53 -2.77 -26.82
CA ARG A 228 13.89 -2.88 -25.50
C ARG A 228 12.44 -2.38 -25.35
N PRO A 229 11.86 -1.54 -26.25
CA PRO A 229 10.51 -1.03 -26.01
C PRO A 229 9.42 -2.11 -26.16
N LEU A 230 9.67 -3.20 -26.89
CA LEU A 230 8.72 -4.32 -27.01
C LEU A 230 8.53 -5.03 -25.67
N ARG A 231 9.60 -5.25 -24.90
CA ARG A 231 9.53 -5.85 -23.56
C ARG A 231 8.72 -4.98 -22.61
N PHE A 232 8.96 -3.68 -22.64
CA PHE A 232 8.19 -2.70 -21.89
C PHE A 232 6.72 -2.68 -22.33
N GLY A 233 6.43 -2.79 -23.63
CA GLY A 233 5.06 -2.92 -24.15
C GLY A 233 4.35 -4.19 -23.66
N ILE A 234 5.03 -5.35 -23.67
CA ILE A 234 4.50 -6.61 -23.13
C ILE A 234 4.22 -6.48 -21.63
N LEU A 235 5.13 -5.83 -20.88
CA LEU A 235 4.91 -5.54 -19.48
C LEU A 235 3.67 -4.66 -19.27
N LEU A 236 3.51 -3.56 -20.01
CA LEU A 236 2.35 -2.69 -19.88
C LEU A 236 1.04 -3.44 -20.16
N LEU A 237 1.03 -4.30 -21.18
CA LEU A 237 -0.11 -5.19 -21.44
C LEU A 237 -0.38 -6.12 -20.26
N LEU A 238 0.66 -6.74 -19.70
CA LEU A 238 0.53 -7.62 -18.53
C LEU A 238 -0.01 -6.87 -17.30
N LEU A 239 0.47 -5.65 -17.04
CA LEU A 239 -0.02 -4.80 -15.95
C LEU A 239 -1.48 -4.41 -16.16
N LEU A 240 -1.88 -4.10 -17.39
CA LEU A 240 -3.28 -3.84 -17.74
C LEU A 240 -4.16 -5.08 -17.49
N LEU A 241 -3.70 -6.26 -17.91
CA LEU A 241 -4.40 -7.53 -17.67
C LEU A 241 -4.55 -7.84 -16.18
N VAL A 242 -3.52 -7.57 -15.37
CA VAL A 242 -3.59 -7.73 -13.92
C VAL A 242 -4.60 -6.76 -13.32
N PHE A 243 -4.58 -5.49 -13.72
CA PHE A 243 -5.51 -4.47 -13.22
C PHE A 243 -6.97 -4.80 -13.55
N VAL A 244 -7.26 -5.04 -14.85
CA VAL A 244 -8.61 -5.39 -15.32
C VAL A 244 -9.07 -6.72 -14.74
N GLY A 245 -8.18 -7.72 -14.69
CA GLY A 245 -8.47 -9.03 -14.13
C GLY A 245 -8.80 -8.97 -12.64
N ASN A 246 -8.12 -8.10 -11.89
CA ASN A 246 -8.39 -7.94 -10.46
C ASN A 246 -9.75 -7.28 -10.20
N GLY A 247 -10.07 -6.18 -10.89
CA GLY A 247 -11.39 -5.54 -10.78
C GLY A 247 -12.53 -6.48 -11.19
N ARG A 248 -12.33 -7.27 -12.26
CA ARG A 248 -13.31 -8.30 -12.66
C ARG A 248 -13.46 -9.42 -11.64
N ALA A 249 -12.36 -9.89 -11.04
CA ALA A 249 -12.42 -10.91 -10.00
C ALA A 249 -13.17 -10.41 -8.76
N GLU A 250 -13.02 -9.14 -8.42
CA GLU A 250 -13.73 -8.50 -7.33
C GLU A 250 -15.24 -8.36 -7.62
N CYS A 251 -15.62 -7.86 -8.80
CA CYS A 251 -17.03 -7.81 -9.21
C CYS A 251 -17.68 -9.20 -9.17
N LEU A 252 -17.00 -10.23 -9.67
CA LEU A 252 -17.52 -11.62 -9.65
C LEU A 252 -17.62 -12.19 -8.24
N TYR A 253 -16.72 -11.78 -7.32
CA TYR A 253 -16.81 -12.14 -5.91
C TYR A 253 -18.05 -11.51 -5.28
N ASN A 254 -18.25 -10.21 -5.48
CA ASN A 254 -19.40 -9.50 -4.94
C ASN A 254 -20.73 -10.00 -5.54
N GLU A 255 -20.75 -10.34 -6.83
CA GLU A 255 -21.92 -10.92 -7.48
C GLU A 255 -22.31 -12.26 -6.84
N LYS A 256 -21.33 -13.11 -6.54
CA LYS A 256 -21.58 -14.44 -5.97
C LYS A 256 -21.88 -14.45 -4.47
N ILE A 257 -21.26 -13.54 -3.71
CA ILE A 257 -21.39 -13.52 -2.24
C ILE A 257 -22.47 -12.55 -1.80
N HIS A 258 -22.59 -11.41 -2.47
CA HIS A 258 -23.49 -10.32 -2.09
C HIS A 258 -24.63 -10.11 -3.09
N GLY A 259 -24.55 -10.63 -4.31
CA GLY A 259 -25.63 -10.53 -5.30
C GLY A 259 -25.55 -9.32 -6.24
N PHE A 260 -24.45 -8.56 -6.23
CA PHE A 260 -24.29 -7.40 -7.12
C PHE A 260 -22.94 -7.36 -7.84
N PHE A 261 -22.95 -6.91 -9.10
CA PHE A 261 -21.75 -6.77 -9.91
C PHE A 261 -21.14 -5.37 -9.73
N ALA A 262 -20.47 -5.16 -8.60
CA ALA A 262 -19.65 -3.97 -8.38
C ALA A 262 -18.39 -4.31 -7.58
N GLU A 263 -17.41 -3.42 -7.59
CA GLU A 263 -16.21 -3.53 -6.74
C GLU A 263 -16.57 -3.24 -5.27
N HIS A 264 -15.63 -3.43 -4.34
CA HIS A 264 -15.89 -3.18 -2.91
C HIS A 264 -16.29 -1.72 -2.63
N THR A 265 -17.17 -1.54 -1.65
CA THR A 265 -17.63 -0.21 -1.17
C THR A 265 -16.60 0.43 -0.23
N GLY A 266 -16.74 1.73 0.03
CA GLY A 266 -15.90 2.44 1.01
C GLY A 266 -14.56 2.95 0.45
N LYS A 267 -14.41 2.99 -0.88
CA LYS A 267 -13.18 3.49 -1.54
C LYS A 267 -12.90 4.96 -1.24
N HIS A 268 -13.98 5.71 -1.03
CA HIS A 268 -13.92 7.14 -0.81
C HIS A 268 -13.63 7.50 0.65
N GLU A 269 -13.84 6.59 1.61
CA GLU A 269 -13.71 6.85 3.05
C GLU A 269 -12.36 7.45 3.43
N ALA A 270 -11.28 6.86 2.89
CA ALA A 270 -9.93 7.28 3.22
C ALA A 270 -9.63 8.72 2.79
N VAL A 271 -10.05 9.06 1.57
CA VAL A 271 -9.91 10.41 1.02
C VAL A 271 -10.82 11.36 1.78
N LEU A 272 -12.06 10.96 2.05
CA LEU A 272 -13.04 11.79 2.74
C LEU A 272 -12.61 12.15 4.17
N CYS A 273 -12.06 11.20 4.92
CA CYS A 273 -11.51 11.47 6.25
C CYS A 273 -10.42 12.54 6.20
N THR A 274 -9.55 12.48 5.18
CA THR A 274 -8.49 13.47 4.97
C THR A 274 -9.08 14.84 4.62
N LEU A 275 -10.07 14.88 3.71
CA LEU A 275 -10.68 16.13 3.26
C LEU A 275 -11.48 16.79 4.40
N LEU A 276 -12.24 16.02 5.19
CA LEU A 276 -12.96 16.51 6.36
C LEU A 276 -12.02 17.03 7.45
N TYR A 277 -10.85 16.38 7.62
CA TYR A 277 -9.82 16.85 8.55
C TYR A 277 -9.24 18.20 8.13
N THR A 278 -9.00 18.41 6.83
CA THR A 278 -8.30 19.60 6.32
C THR A 278 -9.21 20.79 6.03
N CYS A 279 -10.52 20.57 5.96
CA CYS A 279 -11.48 21.61 5.58
C CYS A 279 -11.68 22.63 6.70
N SER A 280 -11.62 23.91 6.33
CA SER A 280 -11.85 25.02 7.25
C SER A 280 -13.34 25.41 7.34
N GLU A 281 -13.66 26.27 8.29
CA GLU A 281 -15.01 26.85 8.42
C GLU A 281 -15.35 27.74 7.23
N GLN A 282 -14.37 28.47 6.70
CA GLN A 282 -14.53 29.30 5.49
C GLN A 282 -14.82 28.45 4.26
N ASP A 283 -14.09 27.34 4.08
CA ASP A 283 -14.33 26.40 2.97
C ASP A 283 -15.75 25.83 3.05
N ALA A 284 -16.21 25.46 4.25
CA ALA A 284 -17.56 24.96 4.47
C ALA A 284 -18.63 26.02 4.16
N GLU A 285 -18.41 27.27 4.57
CA GLU A 285 -19.29 28.40 4.26
C GLU A 285 -19.33 28.69 2.75
N GLU A 286 -18.17 28.78 2.08
CA GLU A 286 -18.07 29.01 0.62
C GLU A 286 -18.75 27.90 -0.18
N MET A 287 -18.60 26.63 0.22
CA MET A 287 -19.29 25.50 -0.42
C MET A 287 -20.80 25.54 -0.21
N THR A 288 -21.28 26.19 0.85
CA THR A 288 -22.72 26.43 1.06
C THR A 288 -23.24 27.61 0.25
N VAL A 289 -22.40 28.62 -0.02
CA VAL A 289 -22.75 29.84 -0.76
C VAL A 289 -22.62 29.68 -2.28
N LEU A 290 -21.67 28.89 -2.79
CA LEU A 290 -21.47 28.59 -4.22
C LEU A 290 -22.66 27.89 -4.91
N ARG A 291 -23.73 27.57 -4.16
CA ARG A 291 -24.97 26.97 -4.67
C ARG A 291 -26.24 27.76 -4.37
N ASP A 292 -26.15 28.88 -3.66
CA ASP A 292 -27.18 29.92 -3.72
C ASP A 292 -26.81 30.85 -4.88
N PRO A 293 -27.56 30.88 -6.00
CA PRO A 293 -27.26 31.79 -7.09
C PRO A 293 -27.66 33.21 -6.68
N VAL A 294 -26.82 33.88 -5.90
CA VAL A 294 -26.91 35.34 -5.77
C VAL A 294 -26.06 35.96 -6.88
N SER A 295 -26.78 36.41 -7.90
CA SER A 295 -26.40 37.43 -8.88
C SER A 295 -25.20 37.12 -9.79
N GLU A 296 -25.48 36.40 -10.86
CA GLU A 296 -24.75 36.58 -12.13
C GLU A 296 -25.38 37.72 -12.97
N LYS A 297 -25.85 38.80 -12.31
CA LYS A 297 -26.46 39.96 -12.97
C LYS A 297 -25.79 41.31 -12.70
N ASP A 298 -24.71 41.37 -11.92
CA ASP A 298 -24.08 42.65 -11.57
C ASP A 298 -22.75 42.93 -12.30
N ILE A 299 -22.52 42.35 -13.48
CA ILE A 299 -21.43 42.79 -14.38
C ILE A 299 -21.89 42.89 -15.85
N SER A 300 -22.91 43.71 -16.10
CA SER A 300 -22.97 44.48 -17.35
C SER A 300 -23.96 45.63 -17.16
N GLY A 301 -23.41 46.83 -16.91
CA GLY A 301 -24.20 48.04 -16.94
C GLY A 301 -24.62 48.34 -18.37
N GLU A 302 -25.92 48.34 -18.64
CA GLU A 302 -26.54 49.27 -19.58
C GLU A 302 -28.03 49.40 -19.27
N ARG A 303 -28.47 50.66 -19.16
CA ARG A 303 -29.88 51.03 -19.02
C ARG A 303 -30.59 50.68 -20.33
N ASP A 304 -31.83 50.22 -20.23
CA ASP A 304 -32.94 50.87 -20.93
C ASP A 304 -34.30 50.42 -20.39
N SER A 305 -35.26 51.31 -20.65
CA SER A 305 -36.54 51.54 -19.99
C SER A 305 -37.69 50.60 -20.37
N SER A 306 -38.65 50.52 -19.44
CA SER A 306 -40.11 50.39 -19.64
C SER A 306 -40.71 49.12 -20.25
N GLY A 307 -41.64 48.51 -19.52
CA GLY A 307 -42.69 47.65 -20.08
C GLY A 307 -43.00 46.43 -19.22
N GLU A 308 -44.25 46.34 -18.78
CA GLU A 308 -44.85 45.33 -17.90
C GLU A 308 -44.66 43.88 -18.38
N GLY A 309 -44.55 42.93 -17.44
CA GLY A 309 -44.50 41.49 -17.74
C GLY A 309 -44.57 40.64 -16.47
N GLU A 310 -45.57 39.77 -16.45
CA GLU A 310 -46.05 38.91 -15.37
C GLU A 310 -45.06 37.85 -14.87
N GLY A 311 -45.30 37.38 -13.65
CA GLY A 311 -45.28 35.95 -13.34
C GLY A 311 -43.92 35.28 -13.14
N SER A 312 -43.47 35.28 -11.89
CA SER A 312 -42.79 34.18 -11.20
C SER A 312 -42.53 32.91 -12.03
N ASP A 313 -41.26 32.68 -12.38
CA ASP A 313 -40.71 31.33 -12.46
C ASP A 313 -39.37 31.33 -11.71
N GLY A 314 -39.43 30.87 -10.46
CA GLY A 314 -38.27 30.74 -9.60
C GLY A 314 -37.44 29.55 -10.06
N THR A 315 -36.17 29.81 -10.39
CA THR A 315 -35.17 28.79 -10.68
C THR A 315 -35.08 27.81 -9.50
N GLU A 316 -35.74 26.65 -9.62
CA GLU A 316 -35.62 25.54 -8.67
C GLU A 316 -34.16 25.11 -8.60
N THR A 317 -33.47 25.50 -7.52
CA THR A 317 -32.25 24.81 -7.10
C THR A 317 -32.63 23.36 -6.83
N SER A 318 -31.99 22.41 -7.52
CA SER A 318 -32.32 20.99 -7.37
C SER A 318 -32.27 20.59 -5.89
N ASP A 319 -33.38 20.09 -5.36
CA ASP A 319 -33.62 19.69 -3.96
C ASP A 319 -32.47 18.82 -3.37
N VAL A 320 -31.92 17.90 -4.16
CA VAL A 320 -30.72 17.07 -3.84
C VAL A 320 -29.47 17.91 -3.50
N GLY A 321 -29.36 19.12 -4.06
CA GLY A 321 -28.25 20.02 -3.82
C GLY A 321 -28.24 20.61 -2.42
N GLN A 322 -29.42 20.86 -1.84
CA GLN A 322 -29.56 21.34 -0.46
C GLN A 322 -29.28 20.22 0.54
N GLU A 323 -29.71 19.00 0.25
CA GLU A 323 -29.43 17.83 1.10
C GLU A 323 -27.92 17.55 1.21
N LYS A 324 -27.19 17.61 0.08
CA LYS A 324 -25.71 17.50 0.07
C LYS A 324 -25.06 18.49 1.04
N VAL A 325 -25.52 19.74 1.04
CA VAL A 325 -25.00 20.80 1.90
C VAL A 325 -25.38 20.56 3.36
N SER A 326 -26.62 20.11 3.63
CA SER A 326 -27.09 19.80 4.98
C SER A 326 -26.31 18.65 5.63
N LEU A 327 -26.07 17.57 4.88
CA LEU A 327 -25.29 16.41 5.31
C LEU A 327 -23.83 16.81 5.59
N LEU A 328 -23.25 17.63 4.70
CA LEU A 328 -21.91 18.15 4.89
C LEU A 328 -21.81 19.00 6.17
N ARG A 329 -22.78 19.89 6.42
CA ARG A 329 -22.83 20.68 7.66
C ARG A 329 -22.92 19.78 8.89
N ALA A 330 -23.75 18.73 8.87
CA ALA A 330 -23.85 17.78 9.98
C ALA A 330 -22.51 17.10 10.28
N LEU A 331 -21.79 16.64 9.24
CA LEU A 331 -20.45 16.07 9.38
C LEU A 331 -19.45 17.08 9.95
N PHE A 332 -19.49 18.35 9.50
CA PHE A 332 -18.60 19.39 10.02
C PHE A 332 -18.84 19.70 11.48
N VAL A 333 -20.09 19.81 11.90
CA VAL A 333 -20.45 20.06 13.29
C VAL A 333 -19.94 18.92 14.17
N ALA A 334 -20.18 17.67 13.77
CA ALA A 334 -19.68 16.50 14.49
C ALA A 334 -18.15 16.48 14.60
N CYS A 335 -17.43 16.83 13.53
CA CYS A 335 -15.97 16.94 13.55
C CYS A 335 -15.47 18.06 14.49
N LYS A 336 -16.15 19.21 14.49
CA LYS A 336 -15.82 20.34 15.36
C LYS A 336 -16.06 20.02 16.84
N GLU A 337 -17.19 19.41 17.16
CA GLU A 337 -17.54 19.03 18.53
C GLU A 337 -16.56 18.02 19.13
N ARG A 338 -16.00 17.14 18.29
CA ARG A 338 -14.98 16.17 18.71
C ARG A 338 -13.55 16.71 18.67
N GLY A 339 -13.33 17.92 18.17
CA GLY A 339 -12.01 18.54 18.07
C GLY A 339 -11.04 17.77 17.18
N VAL A 340 -11.54 17.15 16.11
CA VAL A 340 -10.75 16.26 15.24
C VAL A 340 -10.28 16.92 13.95
N ARG A 341 -10.45 18.23 13.77
CA ARG A 341 -10.04 18.93 12.53
C ARG A 341 -8.61 19.45 12.65
N MET A 342 -8.00 19.76 11.51
CA MET A 342 -6.70 20.40 11.46
C MET A 342 -6.69 21.78 12.14
N ALA A 343 -7.81 22.49 12.13
CA ALA A 343 -7.98 23.77 12.82
C ALA A 343 -7.97 23.64 14.35
N ASP A 344 -8.21 22.44 14.88
CA ASP A 344 -8.28 22.17 16.32
C ASP A 344 -6.89 21.77 16.88
N VAL A 345 -5.86 21.69 16.03
CA VAL A 345 -4.47 21.45 16.43
C VAL A 345 -3.96 22.63 17.27
N PRO A 346 -3.26 22.40 18.40
CA PRO A 346 -2.78 23.47 19.28
C PRO A 346 -1.94 24.54 18.54
N ALA A 347 -2.16 25.80 18.92
CA ALA A 347 -1.40 26.92 18.36
C ALA A 347 0.10 26.76 18.66
N GLY A 348 0.94 26.81 17.62
CA GLY A 348 2.38 26.61 17.73
C GLY A 348 2.85 25.16 17.58
N ALA A 349 1.92 24.22 17.34
CA ALA A 349 2.27 22.83 17.14
C ALA A 349 3.20 22.62 15.94
N ASP A 350 4.17 21.73 16.10
CA ASP A 350 5.07 21.38 15.01
C ASP A 350 4.40 20.41 14.01
N TRP A 351 5.12 20.06 12.95
CA TRP A 351 4.61 19.15 11.94
C TRP A 351 4.42 17.71 12.45
N VAL A 352 5.16 17.30 13.48
CA VAL A 352 5.06 15.97 14.11
C VAL A 352 3.80 15.87 14.92
N GLU A 353 3.51 16.90 15.71
CA GLU A 353 2.28 17.03 16.50
C GLU A 353 1.06 17.09 15.58
N THR A 354 1.11 17.91 14.52
CA THR A 354 0.04 17.98 13.52
C THR A 354 -0.22 16.62 12.86
N ALA A 355 0.84 15.89 12.47
CA ALA A 355 0.71 14.58 11.85
C ALA A 355 0.32 13.47 12.86
N SER A 356 0.51 13.68 14.16
CA SER A 356 0.06 12.78 15.22
C SER A 356 -1.42 13.02 15.54
N HIS A 357 -1.83 14.28 15.67
CA HIS A 357 -3.23 14.66 15.80
C HIS A 357 -4.08 14.11 14.66
N TYR A 358 -3.60 14.22 13.40
CA TYR A 358 -4.29 13.63 12.26
C TYR A 358 -4.44 12.10 12.40
N ALA A 359 -3.38 11.43 12.87
CA ALA A 359 -3.40 9.98 13.05
C ALA A 359 -4.41 9.52 14.11
N ASP A 360 -4.54 10.30 15.19
CA ASP A 360 -5.50 10.02 16.27
C ASP A 360 -6.94 10.37 15.86
N SER A 361 -7.08 11.41 15.03
CA SER A 361 -8.37 11.90 14.52
C SER A 361 -8.97 11.01 13.42
N TYR A 362 -8.14 10.37 12.59
CA TYR A 362 -8.60 9.67 11.38
C TYR A 362 -9.64 8.59 11.66
N ASP A 363 -9.37 7.71 12.64
CA ASP A 363 -10.29 6.62 12.99
C ASP A 363 -11.59 7.15 13.60
N ILE A 364 -11.54 8.28 14.31
CA ILE A 364 -12.71 8.93 14.90
C ILE A 364 -13.58 9.53 13.78
N ILE A 365 -12.95 10.23 12.82
CA ILE A 365 -13.65 10.78 11.65
C ILE A 365 -14.32 9.65 10.86
N GLY A 366 -13.60 8.56 10.58
CA GLY A 366 -14.13 7.44 9.80
C GLY A 366 -15.25 6.69 10.53
N TYR A 367 -14.93 6.07 11.68
CA TYR A 367 -15.83 5.12 12.34
C TYR A 367 -16.90 5.76 13.20
N ASP A 368 -16.59 6.89 13.84
CA ASP A 368 -17.48 7.45 14.84
C ASP A 368 -18.34 8.62 14.32
N ILE A 369 -17.96 9.20 13.18
CA ILE A 369 -18.65 10.34 12.57
C ILE A 369 -19.16 9.99 11.18
N LEU A 370 -18.27 9.70 10.23
CA LEU A 370 -18.62 9.56 8.82
C LEU A 370 -19.59 8.39 8.56
N ILE A 371 -19.18 7.18 8.94
CA ILE A 371 -19.97 5.97 8.76
C ILE A 371 -21.38 6.12 9.36
N PRO A 372 -21.55 6.42 10.66
CA PRO A 372 -22.88 6.49 11.25
C PRO A 372 -23.75 7.62 10.69
N THR A 373 -23.16 8.79 10.37
CA THR A 373 -23.93 9.93 9.87
C THR A 373 -24.47 9.66 8.46
N VAL A 374 -23.64 9.14 7.56
CA VAL A 374 -24.07 8.86 6.18
C VAL A 374 -25.01 7.66 6.13
N GLU A 375 -24.76 6.60 6.93
CA GLU A 375 -25.70 5.47 7.00
C GLU A 375 -27.08 5.89 7.54
N THR A 376 -27.13 6.80 8.51
CA THR A 376 -28.40 7.34 9.02
C THR A 376 -29.12 8.13 7.94
N PHE A 377 -28.42 9.03 7.25
CA PHE A 377 -28.97 9.81 6.14
C PHE A 377 -29.57 8.90 5.04
N VAL A 378 -28.83 7.87 4.62
CA VAL A 378 -29.28 6.92 3.59
C VAL A 378 -30.52 6.14 4.02
N LYS A 379 -30.62 5.76 5.30
CA LYS A 379 -31.80 5.05 5.84
C LYS A 379 -33.02 5.96 5.96
N GLU A 380 -32.83 7.26 6.15
CA GLU A 380 -33.91 8.24 6.24
C GLU A 380 -34.45 8.66 4.86
N HIS A 381 -33.67 8.48 3.79
CA HIS A 381 -34.02 8.88 2.41
C HIS A 381 -33.90 7.72 1.40
N PRO A 382 -34.50 6.55 1.63
CA PRO A 382 -34.31 5.37 0.76
C PRO A 382 -34.86 5.54 -0.67
N GLU A 383 -35.83 6.44 -0.86
CA GLU A 383 -36.44 6.78 -2.15
C GLU A 383 -35.52 7.55 -3.10
N ASP A 384 -34.51 8.24 -2.57
CA ASP A 384 -33.59 9.07 -3.36
C ASP A 384 -32.48 8.24 -4.04
N PHE A 385 -32.43 6.94 -3.76
CA PHE A 385 -31.40 6.03 -4.23
C PHE A 385 -31.97 4.90 -5.08
N HIS A 386 -31.66 4.92 -6.38
CA HIS A 386 -32.11 3.91 -7.33
C HIS A 386 -30.92 3.23 -8.03
N TRP A 387 -31.08 1.94 -8.35
CA TRP A 387 -30.10 1.16 -9.09
C TRP A 387 -30.31 1.34 -10.59
N ASP A 388 -29.26 1.73 -11.31
CA ASP A 388 -29.25 1.80 -12.76
C ASP A 388 -28.69 0.51 -13.36
N GLU A 389 -29.55 -0.24 -14.05
CA GLU A 389 -29.19 -1.48 -14.74
C GLU A 389 -28.20 -1.26 -15.90
N GLN A 390 -28.18 -0.09 -16.53
CA GLN A 390 -27.29 0.17 -17.68
C GLN A 390 -25.86 0.42 -17.23
N THR A 391 -25.69 1.23 -16.18
CA THR A 391 -24.35 1.56 -15.65
C THR A 391 -23.90 0.62 -14.53
N HIS A 392 -24.79 -0.24 -14.03
CA HIS A 392 -24.58 -1.10 -12.86
C HIS A 392 -24.09 -0.29 -11.63
N ARG A 393 -24.78 0.82 -11.32
CA ARG A 393 -24.43 1.73 -10.22
C ARG A 393 -25.67 2.24 -9.50
N MET A 394 -25.49 2.61 -8.24
CA MET A 394 -26.49 3.38 -7.50
C MET A 394 -26.40 4.86 -7.87
N ILE A 395 -27.54 5.45 -8.21
CA ILE A 395 -27.70 6.87 -8.54
C ILE A 395 -28.43 7.56 -7.37
N TRP A 396 -28.00 8.79 -7.05
CA TRP A 396 -28.63 9.65 -6.05
C TRP A 396 -29.37 10.79 -6.75
N GLU A 397 -30.67 10.61 -6.99
CA GLU A 397 -31.57 11.57 -7.64
C GLU A 397 -32.99 11.41 -7.09
N LYS A 398 -33.68 12.52 -6.86
CA LYS A 398 -35.10 12.53 -6.48
C LYS A 398 -35.97 12.17 -7.69
N GLU A 399 -36.58 10.99 -7.69
CA GLU A 399 -37.59 10.64 -8.69
C GLU A 399 -38.93 11.37 -8.41
N LYS A 400 -39.50 11.99 -9.44
CA LYS A 400 -40.94 12.29 -9.48
C LYS A 400 -41.68 10.96 -9.69
N LYS A 401 -42.25 10.43 -8.61
CA LYS A 401 -43.14 9.25 -8.53
C LYS A 401 -43.55 8.68 -9.89
N THR A 402 -43.02 7.50 -10.23
CA THR A 402 -43.73 6.60 -11.15
C THR A 402 -43.72 5.18 -10.60
N ASP A 403 -44.94 4.69 -10.35
CA ASP A 403 -45.39 3.32 -10.12
C ASP A 403 -44.37 2.28 -9.62
N ALA A 404 -44.41 2.12 -8.30
CA ALA A 404 -43.88 0.99 -7.57
C ALA A 404 -44.48 -0.33 -8.07
N ASN A 405 -43.68 -1.09 -8.82
CA ASN A 405 -43.71 -2.55 -8.77
C ASN A 405 -42.40 -3.12 -9.30
N ALA A 406 -41.40 -3.21 -8.41
CA ALA A 406 -40.30 -4.14 -8.58
C ALA A 406 -40.09 -4.87 -7.25
N LYS A 407 -40.30 -6.19 -7.31
CA LYS A 407 -39.80 -7.14 -6.32
C LYS A 407 -38.32 -6.86 -6.09
N GLU A 408 -37.90 -6.73 -4.84
CA GLU A 408 -36.92 -7.62 -4.23
C GLU A 408 -36.63 -7.19 -2.79
N LYS A 409 -37.18 -7.96 -1.84
CA LYS A 409 -36.56 -8.12 -0.53
C LYS A 409 -35.31 -8.98 -0.74
N GLN A 410 -34.23 -8.33 -1.16
CA GLN A 410 -32.89 -8.85 -0.95
C GLN A 410 -32.03 -7.69 -0.43
N ASP A 411 -31.94 -7.71 0.90
CA ASP A 411 -31.15 -6.98 1.88
C ASP A 411 -31.10 -5.45 1.80
N GLU A 412 -31.96 -4.81 2.60
CA GLU A 412 -31.94 -3.38 2.96
C GLU A 412 -30.53 -2.90 3.37
N GLN A 413 -29.76 -3.74 4.06
CA GLN A 413 -28.37 -3.46 4.44
C GLN A 413 -27.44 -3.29 3.22
N MET A 414 -27.67 -4.03 2.14
CA MET A 414 -26.88 -3.94 0.91
C MET A 414 -27.20 -2.68 0.11
N ARG A 415 -28.47 -2.27 0.06
CA ARG A 415 -28.85 -0.96 -0.54
C ARG A 415 -28.19 0.19 0.19
N VAL A 416 -28.13 0.12 1.53
CA VAL A 416 -27.47 1.13 2.36
C VAL A 416 -25.98 1.25 2.03
N GLU A 417 -25.27 0.14 1.87
CA GLU A 417 -23.83 0.12 1.55
C GLU A 417 -23.50 0.75 0.18
N LEU A 418 -24.29 0.46 -0.84
CA LEU A 418 -24.09 1.03 -2.18
C LEU A 418 -24.47 2.51 -2.23
N ALA A 419 -25.58 2.90 -1.59
CA ALA A 419 -25.97 4.30 -1.46
C ALA A 419 -24.95 5.11 -0.65
N TYR A 420 -24.39 4.52 0.41
CA TYR A 420 -23.29 5.11 1.18
C TYR A 420 -22.08 5.45 0.30
N ASP A 421 -21.67 4.54 -0.60
CA ASP A 421 -20.53 4.76 -1.49
C ASP A 421 -20.82 5.89 -2.50
N THR A 422 -22.06 5.94 -3.03
CA THR A 422 -22.53 7.03 -3.91
C THR A 422 -22.50 8.39 -3.19
N VAL A 423 -23.07 8.48 -1.98
CA VAL A 423 -23.04 9.71 -1.17
C VAL A 423 -21.60 10.12 -0.87
N SER A 424 -20.75 9.17 -0.46
CA SER A 424 -19.34 9.44 -0.17
C SER A 424 -18.58 9.96 -1.39
N GLY A 425 -18.84 9.41 -2.59
CA GLY A 425 -18.25 9.88 -3.83
C GLY A 425 -18.65 11.32 -4.19
N GLU A 426 -19.92 11.68 -3.99
CA GLU A 426 -20.40 13.05 -4.18
C GLU A 426 -19.80 14.03 -3.17
N LEU A 427 -19.67 13.63 -1.90
CA LEU A 427 -19.01 14.43 -0.88
C LEU A 427 -17.52 14.65 -1.20
N VAL A 428 -16.80 13.65 -1.73
CA VAL A 428 -15.41 13.83 -2.20
C VAL A 428 -15.36 14.90 -3.30
N LYS A 429 -16.21 14.81 -4.32
CA LYS A 429 -16.23 15.79 -5.42
C LYS A 429 -16.47 17.20 -4.92
N LEU A 430 -17.36 17.35 -3.94
CA LEU A 430 -17.66 18.65 -3.34
C LEU A 430 -16.46 19.18 -2.55
N LEU A 431 -15.93 18.38 -1.61
CA LEU A 431 -14.80 18.75 -0.75
C LEU A 431 -13.47 18.95 -1.50
N LEU A 432 -13.31 18.43 -2.71
CA LEU A 432 -12.11 18.68 -3.53
C LEU A 432 -11.97 20.14 -3.99
N HIS A 433 -13.05 20.93 -3.91
CA HIS A 433 -13.03 22.36 -4.23
C HIS A 433 -12.58 23.26 -3.07
N GLN A 434 -12.35 22.70 -1.86
CA GLN A 434 -11.79 23.43 -0.73
C GLN A 434 -10.39 23.99 -1.06
N ASN A 435 -9.90 24.92 -0.24
CA ASN A 435 -8.53 25.39 -0.34
C ASN A 435 -7.53 24.21 -0.31
N PRO A 436 -6.67 24.03 -1.34
CA PRO A 436 -5.77 22.88 -1.40
C PRO A 436 -4.58 22.99 -0.43
N LEU A 437 -4.32 24.15 0.17
CA LEU A 437 -3.12 24.41 0.95
C LEU A 437 -3.03 23.56 2.24
N PRO A 438 -4.08 23.45 3.09
CA PRO A 438 -4.04 22.59 4.26
C PRO A 438 -3.84 21.11 3.89
N PHE A 439 -4.49 20.66 2.82
CA PHE A 439 -4.32 19.31 2.28
C PHE A 439 -2.89 19.05 1.81
N LEU A 440 -2.31 19.93 1.00
CA LEU A 440 -0.92 19.80 0.52
C LEU A 440 0.09 19.85 1.67
N ARG A 441 -0.17 20.67 2.68
CA ARG A 441 0.66 20.76 3.90
C ARG A 441 0.62 19.44 4.68
N LEU A 442 -0.57 18.90 4.90
CA LEU A 442 -0.73 17.60 5.56
C LEU A 442 -0.09 16.48 4.75
N TYR A 443 -0.23 16.51 3.43
CA TYR A 443 0.40 15.55 2.53
C TYR A 443 1.93 15.58 2.64
N ALA A 444 2.56 16.77 2.68
CA ALA A 444 4.00 16.91 2.90
C ALA A 444 4.44 16.34 4.25
N TYR A 445 3.68 16.60 5.33
CA TYR A 445 3.96 16.05 6.66
C TYR A 445 3.88 14.53 6.67
N ASN A 446 2.88 14.00 5.97
CA ASN A 446 2.73 12.57 5.77
C ASN A 446 3.89 11.95 4.99
N ILE A 447 4.39 12.57 3.91
CA ILE A 447 5.57 12.07 3.20
C ILE A 447 6.77 11.97 4.14
N VAL A 448 7.07 13.02 4.91
CA VAL A 448 8.22 13.01 5.83
C VAL A 448 8.03 11.97 6.94
N LYS A 449 6.85 11.90 7.54
CA LYS A 449 6.50 10.88 8.54
C LYS A 449 6.63 9.47 7.97
N GLY A 450 6.19 9.25 6.74
CA GLY A 450 6.29 7.98 6.03
C GLY A 450 7.75 7.56 5.82
N LEU A 451 8.60 8.48 5.34
CA LEU A 451 10.04 8.23 5.22
C LEU A 451 10.65 7.82 6.56
N VAL A 452 10.36 8.53 7.65
CA VAL A 452 10.86 8.15 8.98
C VAL A 452 10.36 6.76 9.39
N CYS A 453 9.05 6.48 9.21
CA CYS A 453 8.44 5.21 9.61
C CYS A 453 8.92 4.00 8.77
N THR A 454 9.47 4.22 7.57
CA THR A 454 10.03 3.14 6.75
C THR A 454 11.41 2.65 7.23
N ASN A 455 12.13 3.41 8.07
CA ASN A 455 13.45 3.05 8.57
C ASN A 455 13.70 3.37 10.05
N GLY A 456 12.67 3.70 10.81
CA GLY A 456 12.74 3.92 12.25
C GLY A 456 11.38 4.16 12.88
N ARG A 457 11.39 4.38 14.20
CA ARG A 457 10.21 4.80 14.96
C ARG A 457 10.11 6.33 14.97
N MET A 458 8.89 6.84 14.92
CA MET A 458 8.61 8.28 15.03
C MET A 458 8.92 8.77 16.46
N MET A 459 10.16 9.17 16.70
CA MET A 459 10.62 9.80 17.94
C MET A 459 11.49 11.02 17.60
N PRO A 460 11.39 12.14 18.34
CA PRO A 460 12.14 13.36 18.01
C PRO A 460 13.64 13.15 17.78
N ALA A 461 14.27 12.31 18.61
CA ALA A 461 15.69 11.97 18.48
C ALA A 461 16.02 11.07 17.27
N LEU A 462 15.07 10.26 16.80
CA LEU A 462 15.26 9.33 15.69
C LEU A 462 14.98 9.97 14.32
N ILE A 463 14.14 11.00 14.24
CA ILE A 463 13.84 11.70 12.98
C ILE A 463 15.12 12.14 12.24
N PRO A 464 16.06 12.90 12.85
CA PRO A 464 17.26 13.33 12.15
C PRO A 464 18.14 12.15 11.73
N LEU A 465 18.22 11.10 12.55
CA LEU A 465 18.95 9.87 12.23
C LEU A 465 18.34 9.16 11.02
N CYS A 466 17.02 9.03 10.96
CA CYS A 466 16.28 8.38 9.87
C CYS A 466 16.49 9.11 8.54
N LEU A 467 16.45 10.44 8.56
CA LEU A 467 16.72 11.28 7.38
C LEU A 467 18.20 11.21 6.97
N PHE A 468 19.12 11.19 7.95
CA PHE A 468 20.55 11.01 7.69
C PHE A 468 20.84 9.66 7.03
N LEU A 469 20.18 8.58 7.46
CA LEU A 469 20.31 7.25 6.85
C LEU A 469 19.88 7.25 5.37
N TYR A 470 18.87 8.03 4.99
CA TYR A 470 18.51 8.22 3.57
C TYR A 470 19.62 8.93 2.78
N GLY A 471 20.23 9.97 3.36
CA GLY A 471 21.38 10.64 2.79
C GLY A 471 22.54 9.68 2.55
N LEU A 472 22.89 8.87 3.56
CA LEU A 472 23.92 7.82 3.43
C LEU A 472 23.56 6.78 2.38
N TYR A 473 22.31 6.30 2.37
CA TYR A 473 21.83 5.34 1.39
C TYR A 473 22.02 5.86 -0.03
N PHE A 474 21.63 7.10 -0.30
CA PHE A 474 21.77 7.74 -1.60
C PHE A 474 23.24 7.92 -2.00
N LEU A 475 24.10 8.37 -1.08
CA LEU A 475 25.54 8.50 -1.31
C LEU A 475 26.20 7.15 -1.63
N PHE A 476 25.87 6.11 -0.88
CA PHE A 476 26.35 4.75 -1.15
C PHE A 476 25.84 4.24 -2.49
N TYR A 477 24.59 4.48 -2.84
CA TYR A 477 24.03 4.13 -4.13
C TYR A 477 24.79 4.79 -5.29
N LEU A 478 25.05 6.09 -5.22
CA LEU A 478 25.85 6.81 -6.23
C LEU A 478 27.27 6.23 -6.35
N TRP A 479 27.89 5.87 -5.22
CA TRP A 479 29.21 5.24 -5.22
C TRP A 479 29.20 3.86 -5.89
N ILE A 480 28.21 3.02 -5.57
CA ILE A 480 28.02 1.68 -6.15
C ILE A 480 27.77 1.77 -7.66
N ARG A 481 26.92 2.71 -8.11
CA ARG A 481 26.71 3.06 -9.52
C ARG A 481 28.02 3.46 -10.20
N LYS A 482 28.81 4.36 -9.60
CA LYS A 482 30.14 4.77 -10.12
C LYS A 482 31.12 3.60 -10.24
N LYS A 483 31.08 2.64 -9.30
CA LYS A 483 31.91 1.43 -9.30
C LYS A 483 31.37 0.30 -10.20
N LYS A 484 30.30 0.55 -10.96
CA LYS A 484 29.68 -0.37 -11.93
C LYS A 484 29.23 -1.72 -11.33
N GLU A 485 28.90 -1.74 -10.04
CA GLU A 485 28.34 -2.92 -9.36
C GLU A 485 26.83 -3.03 -9.65
N ARG A 486 26.51 -3.46 -10.88
CA ARG A 486 25.15 -3.36 -11.46
C ARG A 486 24.08 -4.04 -10.62
N GLU A 487 24.34 -5.24 -10.09
CA GLU A 487 23.33 -6.03 -9.38
C GLU A 487 22.94 -5.41 -8.02
N ILE A 488 23.94 -4.89 -7.30
CA ILE A 488 23.72 -4.20 -6.02
C ILE A 488 23.04 -2.86 -6.26
N ALA A 489 23.47 -2.11 -7.28
CA ALA A 489 22.83 -0.86 -7.67
C ALA A 489 21.35 -1.07 -8.01
N LEU A 490 21.05 -2.09 -8.81
CA LEU A 490 19.69 -2.42 -9.22
C LEU A 490 18.80 -2.78 -8.02
N PHE A 491 19.28 -3.63 -7.10
CA PHE A 491 18.52 -3.98 -5.90
C PHE A 491 18.25 -2.74 -5.04
N ALA A 492 19.28 -1.92 -4.81
CA ALA A 492 19.13 -0.70 -4.01
C ALA A 492 18.19 0.33 -4.66
N GLU A 493 18.21 0.45 -5.98
CA GLU A 493 17.33 1.32 -6.75
C GLU A 493 15.87 0.88 -6.67
N VAL A 494 15.58 -0.41 -6.89
CA VAL A 494 14.21 -0.94 -6.80
C VAL A 494 13.66 -0.76 -5.38
N VAL A 495 14.46 -1.03 -4.34
CA VAL A 495 14.05 -0.79 -2.94
C VAL A 495 13.77 0.69 -2.68
N PHE A 496 14.60 1.59 -3.20
CA PHE A 496 14.41 3.03 -3.04
C PHE A 496 13.15 3.53 -3.77
N LEU A 497 12.91 3.06 -4.99
CA LEU A 497 11.68 3.34 -5.73
C LEU A 497 10.45 2.79 -5.00
N ALA A 498 10.54 1.58 -4.46
CA ALA A 498 9.45 0.97 -3.71
C ALA A 498 9.07 1.80 -2.47
N ILE A 499 10.07 2.34 -1.76
CA ILE A 499 9.85 3.28 -0.65
C ILE A 499 9.20 4.57 -1.16
N ALA A 500 9.75 5.18 -2.22
CA ALA A 500 9.25 6.45 -2.75
C ALA A 500 7.79 6.37 -3.21
N PHE A 501 7.43 5.32 -3.97
CA PHE A 501 6.06 5.08 -4.42
C PHE A 501 5.13 4.76 -3.25
N ASN A 502 5.56 3.92 -2.30
CA ASN A 502 4.76 3.59 -1.12
C ASN A 502 4.47 4.84 -0.27
N VAL A 503 5.51 5.61 0.08
CA VAL A 503 5.36 6.82 0.91
C VAL A 503 4.56 7.90 0.18
N GLY A 504 4.82 8.13 -1.10
CA GLY A 504 4.09 9.12 -1.89
C GLY A 504 2.61 8.76 -2.04
N MET A 505 2.31 7.54 -2.47
CA MET A 505 0.91 7.13 -2.71
C MET A 505 0.14 6.93 -1.41
N VAL A 506 0.73 6.28 -0.40
CA VAL A 506 0.06 6.17 0.90
C VAL A 506 -0.12 7.56 1.45
N GLY A 507 0.91 8.40 1.54
CA GLY A 507 0.79 9.75 2.10
C GLY A 507 -0.28 10.61 1.43
N ALA A 508 -0.57 10.39 0.14
CA ALA A 508 -1.58 11.12 -0.63
C ALA A 508 -3.01 10.64 -0.37
N VAL A 509 -3.19 9.35 -0.08
CA VAL A 509 -4.51 8.71 0.02
C VAL A 509 -4.90 8.43 1.47
N ILE A 510 -3.93 8.17 2.35
CA ILE A 510 -4.10 7.79 3.77
C ILE A 510 -2.95 8.38 4.58
N PHE A 511 -3.16 8.65 5.87
CA PHE A 511 -2.02 8.95 6.74
C PHE A 511 -1.00 7.79 6.79
N PRO A 512 0.31 8.07 6.83
CA PRO A 512 1.36 7.06 6.92
C PRO A 512 1.34 6.47 8.33
N GLN A 513 0.56 5.42 8.48
CA GLN A 513 0.60 4.57 9.66
C GLN A 513 1.82 3.65 9.56
N PRO A 514 2.44 3.31 10.69
CA PRO A 514 3.52 2.32 10.73
C PRO A 514 3.16 1.04 9.95
N ARG A 515 1.91 0.57 10.04
CA ARG A 515 1.41 -0.61 9.30
C ARG A 515 1.62 -0.56 7.78
N TYR A 516 1.62 0.63 7.18
CA TYR A 516 1.83 0.82 5.74
C TYR A 516 3.26 1.17 5.38
N MET A 517 4.07 1.57 6.36
CA MET A 517 5.42 2.04 6.11
C MET A 517 6.46 0.94 6.28
N ILE A 518 6.12 -0.14 7.01
CA ILE A 518 7.10 -1.21 7.27
C ILE A 518 7.37 -2.14 6.09
N TYR A 519 6.54 -2.15 5.04
CA TYR A 519 6.67 -3.06 3.89
C TYR A 519 8.10 -3.12 3.33
N SER A 520 8.77 -1.96 3.31
CA SER A 520 10.12 -1.82 2.75
C SER A 520 11.23 -1.78 3.81
N MET A 521 10.93 -1.80 5.10
CA MET A 521 11.92 -1.57 6.15
C MET A 521 13.03 -2.63 6.16
N GLY A 522 12.66 -3.92 6.10
CA GLY A 522 13.63 -5.01 6.07
C GLY A 522 14.50 -4.96 4.81
N LEU A 523 13.89 -4.56 3.68
CA LEU A 523 14.56 -4.40 2.39
C LEU A 523 15.52 -3.19 2.39
N PHE A 524 15.16 -2.09 3.04
CA PHE A 524 16.00 -0.89 3.19
C PHE A 524 17.32 -1.24 3.85
N TYR A 525 17.28 -1.88 5.02
CA TYR A 525 18.50 -2.29 5.73
C TYR A 525 19.28 -3.37 4.97
N THR A 526 18.58 -4.29 4.30
CA THR A 526 19.22 -5.30 3.46
C THR A 526 20.02 -4.67 2.32
N ALA A 527 19.42 -3.72 1.59
CA ALA A 527 20.08 -3.01 0.51
C ALA A 527 21.23 -2.12 1.02
N GLY A 528 21.01 -1.40 2.13
CA GLY A 528 22.03 -0.61 2.79
C GLY A 528 23.25 -1.45 3.18
N MET A 529 23.03 -2.60 3.83
CA MET A 529 24.11 -3.49 4.27
C MET A 529 24.87 -4.12 3.10
N LEU A 530 24.17 -4.49 2.02
CA LEU A 530 24.80 -4.93 0.77
C LEU A 530 25.76 -3.88 0.21
N MET A 531 25.36 -2.60 0.22
CA MET A 531 26.22 -1.51 -0.24
C MET A 531 27.40 -1.28 0.69
N VAL A 532 27.18 -1.24 2.02
CA VAL A 532 28.23 -1.02 3.03
C VAL A 532 29.31 -2.11 2.96
N VAL A 533 28.93 -3.39 2.97
CA VAL A 533 29.90 -4.49 2.89
C VAL A 533 30.68 -4.45 1.58
N ASN A 534 30.03 -4.10 0.48
CA ASN A 534 30.71 -3.93 -0.80
C ASN A 534 31.74 -2.78 -0.79
N ILE A 535 31.45 -1.68 -0.09
CA ILE A 535 32.36 -0.55 0.09
C ILE A 535 33.58 -0.99 0.92
N LEU A 536 33.34 -1.63 2.07
CA LEU A 536 34.38 -2.05 3.00
C LEU A 536 35.36 -3.03 2.36
N GLU A 537 34.87 -4.06 1.66
CA GLU A 537 35.73 -5.04 0.97
C GLU A 537 36.67 -4.39 -0.05
N LYS A 538 36.18 -3.41 -0.82
CA LYS A 538 37.00 -2.71 -1.82
C LYS A 538 38.00 -1.75 -1.16
N GLY A 539 37.64 -1.13 -0.04
CA GLY A 539 38.56 -0.31 0.76
C GLY A 539 39.72 -1.13 1.32
N SER A 540 39.44 -2.32 1.86
CA SER A 540 40.47 -3.22 2.40
C SER A 540 41.42 -3.78 1.32
N GLY A 541 40.92 -3.99 0.09
CA GLY A 541 41.74 -4.44 -1.04
C GLY A 541 42.77 -3.42 -1.52
N VAL A 542 42.48 -2.12 -1.38
CA VAL A 542 43.43 -1.03 -1.72
C VAL A 542 44.52 -0.90 -0.66
N ALA A 543 44.15 -0.95 0.63
CA ALA A 543 45.12 -0.92 1.74
C ALA A 543 46.08 -2.14 1.76
N GLY A 544 45.57 -3.33 1.39
CA GLY A 544 46.42 -4.54 1.25
C GLY A 544 47.32 -4.54 0.01
N GLY A 545 46.94 -3.81 -1.04
CA GLY A 545 47.74 -3.65 -2.27
C GLY A 545 48.96 -2.76 -2.10
N GLU A 546 48.84 -1.68 -1.32
CA GLU A 546 49.97 -0.82 -0.96
C GLU A 546 50.97 -1.54 -0.04
N SER A 547 50.49 -2.35 0.91
CA SER A 547 51.37 -3.14 1.78
C SER A 547 52.11 -4.26 1.01
N ARG A 548 51.52 -4.82 -0.05
CA ARG A 548 52.21 -5.77 -0.95
C ARG A 548 53.20 -5.11 -1.90
N LYS A 549 52.93 -3.89 -2.38
CA LYS A 549 53.93 -3.10 -3.13
C LYS A 549 55.12 -2.69 -2.25
N ALA A 550 54.87 -2.35 -0.98
CA ALA A 550 55.93 -2.03 -0.01
C ALA A 550 56.79 -3.26 0.37
N ARG A 551 56.22 -4.48 0.42
CA ARG A 551 56.98 -5.72 0.68
C ARG A 551 57.68 -6.32 -0.55
N GLY A 552 57.30 -5.93 -1.77
CA GLY A 552 57.94 -6.37 -3.02
C GLY A 552 59.18 -5.57 -3.40
N ALA A 553 59.39 -4.39 -2.82
CA ALA A 553 60.51 -3.50 -3.14
C ALA A 553 61.76 -3.69 -2.24
N GLY A 554 61.76 -4.69 -1.34
CA GLY A 554 62.82 -4.89 -0.34
C GLY A 554 63.59 -6.21 -0.44
N ARG A 555 63.57 -6.91 -1.58
CA ARG A 555 64.41 -8.09 -1.84
C ARG A 555 65.07 -7.99 -3.21
N GLY A 556 66.04 -7.11 -3.27
CA GLY A 556 67.02 -6.98 -4.34
C GLY A 556 68.06 -6.00 -3.84
N ILE A 557 69.31 -6.45 -3.73
CA ILE A 557 70.47 -5.76 -3.14
C ILE A 557 70.61 -5.99 -1.62
N LEU A 558 71.10 -7.19 -1.28
CA LEU A 558 72.42 -7.40 -0.67
C LEU A 558 72.83 -8.86 -0.88
#